data_AF-A0A2H1GKD8-F1
#
_entry.id   AF-A0A2H1GKD8-F1
#
_cell.length_a   1.000
_cell.length_b   1.000
_cell.length_c   1.000
_cell.angle_alpha   90.00
_cell.angle_beta   90.00
_cell.angle_gamma   90.00
#
_symmetry.space_group_name_H-M   'P 1'
#
loop_
_entity.id
_entity.type
_entity.pdbx_description
1 polymer ?
#
loop_
_entity_poly.entity_id
_entity_poly.type
_entity_poly.pdbx_seq_one_letter_code
_entity_poly.pdbx_strand_id
1 'polypeptide(L)'
;MAGHLSSDEFFTRLTTLLEKTQQAGHGSIYLTQKRLTFDTASAPSPPTGKVADDPLWDTHPPNPLPIIVRATDGNSQSKDRKKKDKVKLSTIVQPDDLETFFARYAEVCKTGMQSLKKRDRSKRKKDKSKKKKTTTGPETTK
;
A
#
# COMPACT_ATOMS: atom_id res chain seq x y z
N MET A 1 3.38 10.63 -21.29
CA MET A 1 3.07 10.36 -19.86
C MET A 1 1.59 10.09 -19.80
N ALA A 2 1.17 8.88 -19.43
CA ALA A 2 -0.27 8.60 -19.28
C ALA A 2 -0.82 9.52 -18.16
N GLY A 3 -1.98 10.14 -18.41
CA GLY A 3 -2.67 10.96 -17.43
C GLY A 3 -2.98 10.18 -16.15
N HIS A 4 -3.26 10.91 -15.07
CA HIS A 4 -3.70 10.29 -13.82
C HIS A 4 -5.07 9.64 -14.01
N LEU A 5 -5.17 8.38 -13.58
CA LEU A 5 -6.41 7.61 -13.62
C LEU A 5 -7.29 8.00 -12.44
N SER A 6 -8.61 7.85 -12.63
CA SER A 6 -9.56 7.87 -11.51
C SER A 6 -9.26 6.72 -10.54
N SER A 7 -9.70 6.85 -9.29
CA SER A 7 -9.45 5.82 -8.27
C SER A 7 -10.07 4.47 -8.66
N ASP A 8 -11.26 4.46 -9.25
CA ASP A 8 -11.95 3.23 -9.67
C ASP A 8 -11.25 2.53 -10.85
N GLU A 9 -10.80 3.29 -11.86
CA GLU A 9 -10.01 2.74 -12.96
C GLU A 9 -8.64 2.23 -12.48
N PHE A 10 -8.04 2.92 -11.51
CA PHE A 10 -6.79 2.50 -10.89
C PHE A 10 -6.95 1.13 -10.23
N PHE A 11 -8.00 0.92 -9.43
CA PHE A 11 -8.26 -0.37 -8.80
C PHE A 11 -8.60 -1.47 -9.81
N THR A 12 -9.39 -1.16 -10.83
CA THR A 12 -9.70 -2.12 -11.90
C THR A 12 -8.44 -2.63 -12.58
N ARG A 13 -7.54 -1.72 -12.98
CA ARG A 13 -6.26 -2.09 -13.58
C ARG A 13 -5.30 -2.75 -12.61
N LEU A 14 -5.32 -2.37 -11.33
CA LEU A 14 -4.51 -3.00 -10.29
C LEU A 14 -4.91 -4.46 -10.07
N THR A 15 -6.21 -4.76 -10.05
CA THR A 15 -6.73 -6.13 -9.93
C THR A 15 -6.29 -6.99 -11.11
N THR A 16 -6.45 -6.50 -12.35
CA THR A 16 -5.96 -7.22 -13.55
C THR A 16 -4.45 -7.48 -13.49
N LEU A 17 -3.68 -6.53 -12.96
CA LEU A 17 -2.24 -6.67 -12.80
C LEU A 17 -1.89 -7.74 -11.75
N LEU A 18 -2.58 -7.72 -10.60
CA LEU A 18 -2.46 -8.74 -9.56
C LEU A 18 -2.77 -10.14 -10.10
N GLU A 19 -3.90 -10.31 -10.79
CA GLU A 19 -4.29 -11.58 -11.41
C GLU A 19 -3.25 -12.09 -12.40
N LYS A 20 -2.74 -11.21 -13.27
CA LYS A 20 -1.68 -11.57 -14.22
C LYS A 20 -0.41 -12.04 -13.52
N THR A 21 0.00 -11.37 -12.44
CA THR A 21 1.18 -11.79 -11.66
C THR A 21 0.93 -13.08 -10.89
N GLN A 22 -0.28 -13.31 -10.40
CA GLN A 22 -0.66 -14.57 -9.77
C GLN A 22 -0.61 -15.74 -10.74
N GLN A 23 -1.20 -15.58 -11.94
CA GLN A 23 -1.20 -16.60 -12.99
C GLN A 23 0.21 -16.95 -13.44
N ALA A 24 1.10 -15.96 -13.51
CA ALA A 24 2.51 -16.19 -13.82
C ALA A 24 3.26 -16.94 -12.70
N GLY A 25 2.77 -16.90 -11.46
CA GLY A 25 3.42 -17.50 -10.28
C GLY A 25 4.69 -16.80 -9.82
N HIS A 26 5.15 -15.77 -10.53
CA HIS A 26 6.31 -14.96 -10.21
C HIS A 26 6.10 -13.52 -10.71
N GLY A 27 6.62 -12.56 -9.96
CA GLY A 27 6.50 -11.14 -10.29
C GLY A 27 6.40 -10.27 -9.04
N SER A 28 6.81 -9.02 -9.17
CA SER A 28 6.74 -8.04 -8.09
C SER A 28 5.94 -6.83 -8.55
N ILE A 29 4.99 -6.42 -7.73
CA ILE A 29 4.22 -5.20 -7.94
C ILE A 29 4.73 -4.18 -6.94
N TYR A 30 5.19 -3.04 -7.45
CA TYR A 30 5.68 -1.95 -6.63
C TYR A 30 4.61 -0.88 -6.55
N LEU A 31 4.18 -0.57 -5.33
CA LEU A 31 3.32 0.56 -5.04
C LEU A 31 4.14 1.63 -4.31
N THR A 32 4.10 2.85 -4.84
CA THR A 32 4.79 4.00 -4.26
C THR A 32 3.79 5.10 -3.96
N GLN A 33 3.91 5.68 -2.77
CA GLN A 33 3.13 6.80 -2.31
C GLN A 33 4.06 7.99 -2.11
N LYS A 34 3.71 9.13 -2.68
CA LYS A 34 4.41 10.40 -2.45
C LYS A 34 3.39 11.51 -2.23
N ARG A 35 3.72 12.48 -1.38
CA ARG A 35 2.97 13.74 -1.30
C ARG A 35 3.11 14.47 -2.63
N LEU A 36 2.00 14.98 -3.16
CA LEU A 36 2.00 15.79 -4.37
C LEU A 36 2.17 17.26 -3.95
N THR A 37 3.42 17.72 -3.94
CA THR A 37 3.81 19.08 -3.51
C THR A 37 3.97 20.06 -4.67
N PHE A 38 4.07 19.56 -5.90
CA PHE A 38 4.27 20.36 -7.10
C PHE A 38 3.12 20.04 -8.04
N ASP A 39 2.47 21.08 -8.56
CA ASP A 39 1.28 21.02 -9.44
C ASP A 39 -0.08 21.04 -8.73
N THR A 40 -0.34 22.06 -7.91
CA THR A 40 -1.70 22.53 -7.58
C THR A 40 -2.07 23.64 -8.57
N ALA A 41 -2.21 23.33 -9.86
CA ALA A 41 -2.50 24.31 -10.93
C ALA A 41 -3.86 25.05 -10.81
N SER A 42 -4.55 25.01 -9.66
CA SER A 42 -5.77 25.78 -9.42
C SER A 42 -5.96 26.27 -7.97
N ALA A 43 -4.92 26.23 -7.12
CA ALA A 43 -4.98 26.86 -5.79
C ALA A 43 -4.03 28.06 -5.74
N PRO A 44 -4.54 29.29 -5.54
CA PRO A 44 -3.72 30.48 -5.37
C PRO A 44 -3.21 30.50 -3.93
N SER A 45 -2.33 29.58 -3.57
CA SER A 45 -1.55 29.71 -2.36
C SER A 45 -0.11 29.42 -2.73
N PRO A 46 0.82 30.38 -2.54
CA PRO A 46 2.22 30.14 -2.82
C PRO A 46 2.64 28.89 -2.04
N PRO A 47 3.47 27.99 -2.62
CA PRO A 47 4.19 27.04 -1.78
C PRO A 47 4.98 27.94 -0.84
N THR A 48 4.61 28.00 0.43
CA THR A 48 5.28 28.83 1.42
C THR A 48 6.75 28.50 1.32
N GLY A 49 7.51 29.42 0.73
CA GLY A 49 8.93 29.24 0.49
C GLY A 49 9.58 28.90 1.81
N LYS A 50 10.49 27.93 1.79
CA LYS A 50 11.31 27.46 2.92
C LYS A 50 11.29 28.47 4.06
N VAL A 51 10.48 28.23 5.09
CA VAL A 51 10.46 29.12 6.25
C VAL A 51 11.80 28.93 6.91
N ALA A 52 12.68 29.93 6.82
CA ALA A 52 14.08 29.82 7.23
C ALA A 52 14.25 29.46 8.72
N ASP A 53 13.20 29.66 9.52
CA ASP A 53 13.21 29.50 10.97
C ASP A 53 12.72 28.12 11.45
N ASP A 54 12.06 27.32 10.59
CA ASP A 54 11.57 26.00 10.95
C ASP A 54 12.25 24.90 10.11
N PRO A 55 13.19 24.13 10.67
CA PRO A 55 13.84 23.02 9.96
C PRO A 55 12.87 21.90 9.55
N LEU A 56 11.65 21.89 10.11
CA LEU A 56 10.59 20.92 9.88
C LEU A 56 9.39 21.51 9.09
N TRP A 57 9.55 22.64 8.43
CA TRP A 57 8.47 23.33 7.70
C TRP A 57 7.66 22.45 6.71
N ASP A 58 8.28 21.42 6.12
CA ASP A 58 7.63 20.45 5.21
C ASP A 58 6.67 19.47 5.95
N THR A 59 6.78 19.35 7.26
CA THR A 59 5.87 18.53 8.08
C THR A 59 4.59 19.23 8.48
N HIS A 60 4.53 20.56 8.37
CA HIS A 60 3.39 21.39 8.75
C HIS A 60 2.83 22.21 7.58
N PRO A 61 2.32 21.56 6.50
CA PRO A 61 1.65 22.30 5.45
C PRO A 61 0.35 22.92 6.00
N PRO A 62 0.02 24.18 5.65
CA PRO A 62 -1.18 24.86 6.14
C PRO A 62 -2.48 24.24 5.59
N ASN A 63 -2.40 23.55 4.44
CA ASN A 63 -3.52 22.85 3.82
C ASN A 63 -3.17 21.36 3.65
N PRO A 64 -4.15 20.44 3.81
CA PRO A 64 -3.91 19.02 3.59
C PRO A 64 -3.59 18.76 2.12
N LEU A 65 -2.39 18.24 1.86
CA LEU A 65 -1.90 17.98 0.51
C LEU A 65 -2.37 16.62 -0.02
N PRO A 66 -2.80 16.53 -1.29
CA PRO A 66 -3.14 15.25 -1.90
C PRO A 66 -1.91 14.35 -2.03
N ILE A 67 -2.14 13.06 -2.11
CA ILE A 67 -1.09 12.07 -2.37
C ILE A 67 -1.19 11.55 -3.80
N ILE A 68 -0.05 11.26 -4.41
CA ILE A 68 0.03 10.51 -5.64
C ILE A 68 0.44 9.07 -5.35
N VAL A 69 -0.40 8.14 -5.78
CA VAL A 69 -0.15 6.69 -5.66
C VAL A 69 0.20 6.16 -7.04
N ARG A 70 1.32 5.43 -7.15
CA ARG A 70 1.79 4.82 -8.40
C ARG A 70 2.01 3.33 -8.23
N ALA A 71 1.52 2.54 -9.17
CA ALA A 71 1.74 1.09 -9.22
C ALA A 71 2.49 0.69 -10.50
N THR A 72 3.45 -0.23 -10.38
CA THR A 72 4.20 -0.78 -11.52
C THR A 72 4.54 -2.25 -11.34
N ASP A 73 4.60 -2.97 -12.45
CA ASP A 73 4.93 -4.39 -12.58
C ASP A 73 6.44 -4.73 -12.47
N GLY A 74 7.31 -3.76 -12.11
CA GLY A 74 8.75 -4.01 -11.93
C GLY A 74 9.54 -4.26 -13.22
N ASN A 75 8.87 -4.47 -14.36
CA ASN A 75 9.50 -4.69 -15.67
C ASN A 75 10.29 -3.48 -16.18
N SER A 76 10.21 -2.33 -15.50
CA SER A 76 11.10 -1.19 -15.77
C SER A 76 12.53 -1.40 -15.29
N GLN A 77 12.78 -2.31 -14.35
CA GLN A 77 14.08 -2.53 -13.69
C GLN A 77 14.83 -3.78 -14.21
N SER A 78 14.20 -4.65 -15.00
CA SER A 78 14.86 -5.84 -15.56
C SER A 78 15.95 -5.45 -16.58
N LYS A 79 16.95 -6.32 -16.82
CA LYS A 79 17.99 -6.06 -17.83
C LYS A 79 17.41 -5.99 -19.26
N ASP A 80 16.28 -6.66 -19.51
CA ASP A 80 15.55 -6.71 -20.78
C ASP A 80 14.55 -5.55 -20.99
N ARG A 81 14.95 -4.32 -20.65
CA ARG A 81 14.08 -3.11 -20.62
C ARG A 81 13.42 -2.74 -21.94
N LYS A 82 13.85 -3.34 -23.06
CA LYS A 82 13.55 -2.91 -24.43
C LYS A 82 12.44 -3.73 -25.09
N LYS A 83 12.04 -4.87 -24.52
CA LYS A 83 11.20 -5.87 -25.21
C LYS A 83 9.83 -6.14 -24.57
N LYS A 84 9.50 -5.48 -23.45
CA LYS A 84 8.28 -5.78 -22.67
C LYS A 84 7.50 -4.52 -22.38
N ASP A 85 6.19 -4.57 -22.64
CA ASP A 85 5.26 -3.50 -22.27
C ASP A 85 5.27 -3.30 -20.75
N LYS A 86 5.49 -2.06 -20.33
CA LYS A 86 5.60 -1.68 -18.92
C LYS A 86 4.26 -1.14 -18.46
N VAL A 87 3.67 -1.76 -17.45
CA VAL A 87 2.46 -1.21 -16.85
C VAL A 87 2.84 -0.21 -15.77
N LYS A 88 2.41 1.04 -15.96
CA LYS A 88 2.53 2.13 -14.98
C LYS A 88 1.15 2.74 -14.76
N LEU A 89 0.64 2.61 -13.56
CA LEU A 89 -0.62 3.20 -13.12
C LEU A 89 -0.30 4.35 -12.17
N SER A 90 -1.07 5.43 -12.25
CA SER A 90 -0.98 6.51 -11.28
C SER A 90 -2.34 7.12 -11.04
N THR A 91 -2.64 7.43 -9.78
CA THR A 91 -3.86 8.12 -9.36
C THR A 91 -3.51 9.19 -8.32
N ILE A 92 -4.31 10.26 -8.27
CA ILE A 92 -4.21 11.32 -7.27
C ILE A 92 -5.35 11.10 -6.29
N VAL A 93 -5.05 11.06 -5.00
CA VAL A 93 -6.02 10.85 -3.93
C VAL A 93 -6.07 12.10 -3.06
N GLN A 94 -7.27 12.65 -2.92
CA GLN A 94 -7.53 13.80 -2.05
C GLN A 94 -7.48 13.37 -0.58
N PRO A 95 -7.15 14.29 0.35
CA PRO A 95 -7.06 13.97 1.77
C PRO A 95 -8.37 13.41 2.34
N ASP A 96 -9.51 13.90 1.88
CA ASP A 96 -10.84 13.47 2.33
C ASP A 96 -11.18 12.03 1.95
N ASP A 97 -10.66 11.56 0.80
CA ASP A 97 -10.91 10.22 0.25
C ASP A 97 -9.81 9.20 0.62
N LEU A 98 -8.86 9.56 1.48
CA LEU A 98 -7.75 8.67 1.83
C LEU A 98 -8.22 7.38 2.49
N GLU A 99 -9.12 7.49 3.46
CA GLU A 99 -9.58 6.34 4.22
C GLU A 99 -10.38 5.36 3.35
N THR A 100 -11.26 5.89 2.50
CA THR A 100 -12.05 5.10 1.55
C THR A 100 -11.16 4.43 0.50
N PHE A 101 -10.14 5.13 0.00
CA PHE A 101 -9.14 4.59 -0.93
C PHE A 101 -8.38 3.41 -0.30
N PHE A 102 -7.85 3.57 0.92
CA PHE A 102 -7.07 2.50 1.56
C PHE A 102 -7.92 1.32 2.02
N ALA A 103 -9.19 1.54 2.39
CA ALA A 103 -10.14 0.47 2.66
C ALA A 103 -10.34 -0.43 1.42
N ARG A 104 -10.64 0.18 0.26
CA ARG A 104 -10.78 -0.54 -1.01
C ARG A 104 -9.48 -1.22 -1.44
N TYR A 105 -8.34 -0.52 -1.30
CA TYR A 105 -7.03 -1.09 -1.57
C TYR A 105 -6.76 -2.35 -0.73
N ALA A 106 -7.11 -2.33 0.57
CA ALA A 106 -6.93 -3.49 1.44
C ALA A 106 -7.77 -4.68 1.00
N GLU A 107 -8.99 -4.46 0.51
CA GLU A 107 -9.84 -5.51 -0.06
C GLU A 107 -9.23 -6.12 -1.33
N VAL A 108 -8.77 -5.27 -2.26
CA VAL A 108 -8.08 -5.70 -3.49
C VAL A 108 -6.82 -6.51 -3.17
N CYS A 109 -6.03 -6.11 -2.16
CA CYS A 109 -4.87 -6.88 -1.73
C CYS A 109 -5.25 -8.21 -1.07
N LYS A 110 -6.31 -8.26 -0.26
CA LYS A 110 -6.76 -9.49 0.38
C LYS A 110 -7.20 -10.53 -0.66
N THR A 111 -7.95 -10.11 -1.68
CA THR A 111 -8.39 -10.98 -2.78
C THR A 111 -7.24 -11.30 -3.74
N GLY A 112 -6.36 -10.33 -4.00
CA GLY A 112 -5.24 -10.42 -4.92
C GLY A 112 -3.93 -10.99 -4.35
N MET A 113 -3.84 -11.39 -3.08
CA MET A 113 -2.62 -11.98 -2.47
C MET A 113 -2.89 -13.29 -1.72
N GLN A 114 -3.77 -14.13 -2.28
CA GLN A 114 -4.19 -15.39 -1.65
C GLN A 114 -3.13 -16.52 -1.74
N SER A 115 -2.15 -16.41 -2.63
CA SER A 115 -1.13 -17.44 -2.89
C SER A 115 -0.03 -17.53 -1.82
N LEU A 116 -0.08 -16.69 -0.78
CA LEU A 116 0.90 -16.70 0.30
C LEU A 116 0.74 -17.92 1.21
N LYS A 117 1.87 -18.54 1.59
CA LYS A 117 1.88 -19.66 2.53
C LYS A 117 1.23 -19.24 3.86
N LYS A 118 0.26 -20.03 4.32
CA LYS A 118 -0.39 -19.82 5.62
C LYS A 118 0.65 -19.85 6.74
N ARG A 119 0.54 -18.88 7.66
CA ARG A 119 1.40 -18.80 8.85
C ARG A 119 1.31 -20.08 9.65
N ASP A 120 2.46 -20.70 9.93
CA ASP A 120 2.53 -21.84 10.82
C ASP A 120 2.17 -21.41 12.26
N ARG A 121 1.13 -22.02 12.83
CA ARG A 121 0.64 -21.76 14.19
C ARG A 121 1.00 -22.88 15.17
N SER A 122 1.79 -23.87 14.73
CA SER A 122 2.16 -25.05 15.53
C SER A 122 2.83 -24.68 16.86
N LYS A 123 3.78 -23.75 16.85
CA LYS A 123 4.48 -23.27 18.07
C LYS A 123 3.54 -22.58 19.05
N ARG A 124 2.64 -21.71 18.56
CA ARG A 124 1.64 -21.00 19.39
C ARG A 124 0.61 -21.91 20.05
N LYS A 125 0.24 -23.04 19.41
CA LYS A 125 -0.63 -24.05 20.02
C LYS A 125 0.07 -24.81 21.16
N LYS A 126 1.37 -25.09 21.03
CA LYS A 126 2.18 -25.77 22.06
C LYS A 126 2.33 -24.92 23.33
N ASP A 127 2.47 -23.61 23.18
CA ASP A 127 2.59 -22.70 24.32
C ASP A 127 1.25 -22.50 25.05
N LYS A 128 0.12 -22.46 24.31
CA LYS A 128 -1.22 -22.45 24.92
C LYS A 128 -1.55 -23.76 25.66
N SER A 129 -1.16 -24.92 25.12
CA SER A 129 -1.42 -26.20 25.79
C SER A 129 -0.53 -26.41 27.02
N LYS A 130 0.72 -25.93 27.01
CA LYS A 130 1.58 -25.88 28.21
C LYS A 130 1.00 -24.94 29.28
N LYS A 131 0.56 -23.73 28.91
CA LYS A 131 -0.02 -22.78 29.86
C LYS A 131 -1.35 -23.27 30.46
N LYS A 132 -2.16 -24.01 29.71
CA LYS A 132 -3.40 -24.63 30.22
C LYS A 132 -3.13 -25.84 31.14
N LYS A 133 -2.02 -26.58 30.94
CA LYS A 133 -1.61 -27.67 31.85
C LYS A 133 -1.07 -27.16 33.20
N THR A 134 -0.55 -25.95 33.27
CA THR A 134 0.00 -25.39 34.53
C THR A 134 -1.03 -24.68 35.41
N THR A 135 -2.23 -24.39 34.92
CA THR A 135 -3.30 -23.68 35.68
C THR A 135 -4.46 -24.58 36.12
N THR A 136 -4.33 -25.89 36.01
CA THR A 136 -5.31 -26.86 36.51
C THR A 136 -4.58 -27.97 37.26
N GLY A 137 -4.10 -27.65 38.47
CA GLY A 137 -3.69 -28.62 39.49
C GLY A 137 -4.78 -28.68 40.56
N PRO A 138 -5.10 -29.87 41.11
CA PRO A 138 -6.28 -30.08 41.94
C PRO A 138 -6.06 -29.55 43.36
N GLU A 139 -6.98 -28.71 43.84
CA GLU A 139 -7.16 -28.43 45.26
C GLU A 139 -7.96 -29.62 45.83
N THR A 140 -7.28 -30.53 46.54
CA THR A 140 -7.92 -31.59 47.31
C THR A 140 -7.49 -31.48 48.77
N THR A 141 -8.47 -31.10 49.58
CA THR A 141 -8.72 -31.31 51.01
C THR A 141 -7.71 -32.14 51.81
N LYS A 142 -7.26 -31.58 52.93
CA LYS A 142 -7.20 -32.28 54.23
C LYS A 142 -7.29 -31.28 55.38
#